data_AF-A0A7R9UH94-F1
#
_entry.id   AF-A0A7R9UH94-F1
#
_cell.length_a   1.000
_cell.length_b   1.000
_cell.length_c   1.000
_cell.angle_alpha   90.00
_cell.angle_beta   90.00
_cell.angle_gamma   90.00
#
_symmetry.space_group_name_H-M   'P 1'
#
loop_
_entity.id
_entity.type
_entity.pdbx_description
1 polymer ?
#
loop_
_entity_poly.entity_id
_entity_poly.type
_entity_poly.pdbx_seq_one_letter_code
_entity_poly.pdbx_strand_id
1 'polypeptide(L)'
;LAVPLLLKSALCDGGLGLSMREIGCVLSAASIGLFGSLPLQAPLTQRVGTRRSLAWANFLLLPVFLLLPALALLRRYSLSPAASPAVAAIVFPALVVTLALINCFGTLGFTLGNVLVNSSVPPSQLAMINGFSQSLSALARGFAPIVGGLIVSI
;
A
#
# COMPACT_ATOMS: atom_id res chain seq x y z
N LEU A 1 -4.49 -6.44 2.35
CA LEU A 1 -5.65 -5.90 1.60
C LEU A 1 -5.74 -6.66 0.28
N ALA A 2 -6.91 -7.20 -0.06
CA ALA A 2 -7.13 -7.91 -1.34
C ALA A 2 -7.30 -6.90 -2.49
N VAL A 3 -6.29 -6.06 -2.73
CA VAL A 3 -6.31 -5.01 -3.76
C VAL A 3 -6.73 -5.55 -5.13
N PRO A 4 -6.20 -6.71 -5.62
CA PRO A 4 -6.62 -7.25 -6.92
C PRO A 4 -8.11 -7.58 -7.01
N LEU A 5 -8.73 -8.00 -5.89
CA LEU A 5 -10.16 -8.29 -5.84
C LEU A 5 -10.98 -7.00 -6.03
N LEU A 6 -10.60 -5.93 -5.32
CA LEU A 6 -11.22 -4.61 -5.44
C LEU A 6 -11.06 -4.02 -6.85
N LEU A 7 -9.89 -4.18 -7.46
CA LEU A 7 -9.64 -3.74 -8.84
C LEU A 7 -10.49 -4.49 -9.86
N LYS A 8 -10.72 -5.80 -9.65
CA LYS A 8 -11.47 -6.67 -10.56
C LYS A 8 -13.00 -6.55 -10.39
N SER A 9 -13.48 -6.39 -9.16
CA SER A 9 -14.91 -6.41 -8.82
C SER A 9 -15.71 -5.41 -9.67
N ALA A 10 -16.99 -5.73 -9.89
CA ALA A 10 -17.83 -4.95 -10.78
C ALA A 10 -18.10 -3.55 -10.21
N LEU A 11 -18.37 -2.59 -11.09
CA LEU A 11 -18.67 -1.21 -10.69
C LEU A 11 -19.91 -1.12 -9.81
N CYS A 12 -20.89 -2.02 -9.98
CA CYS A 12 -22.08 -2.09 -9.13
C CYS A 12 -21.75 -2.45 -7.68
N ASP A 13 -20.71 -3.25 -7.45
CA ASP A 13 -20.33 -3.80 -6.13
C ASP A 13 -19.28 -2.93 -5.42
N GLY A 14 -18.94 -1.76 -5.97
CA GLY A 14 -17.90 -0.88 -5.41
C GLY A 14 -16.51 -1.06 -6.01
N GLY A 15 -16.36 -1.95 -6.98
CA GLY A 15 -15.09 -2.21 -7.67
C GLY A 15 -14.76 -1.24 -8.81
N LEU A 16 -13.56 -1.41 -9.39
CA LEU A 16 -13.10 -0.61 -10.52
C LEU A 16 -13.37 -1.24 -11.89
N GLY A 17 -13.81 -2.51 -11.95
CA GLY A 17 -14.12 -3.22 -13.19
C GLY A 17 -12.96 -3.30 -14.18
N LEU A 18 -11.71 -3.35 -13.69
CA LEU A 18 -10.53 -3.41 -14.55
C LEU A 18 -10.34 -4.80 -15.15
N SER A 19 -9.84 -4.84 -16.39
CA SER A 19 -9.40 -6.08 -17.02
C SER A 19 -8.14 -6.65 -16.34
N MET A 20 -7.89 -7.96 -16.48
CA MET A 20 -6.68 -8.57 -15.91
C MET A 20 -5.38 -7.91 -16.41
N ARG A 21 -5.37 -7.46 -17.67
CA ARG A 21 -4.21 -6.78 -18.26
C ARG A 21 -3.96 -5.43 -17.59
N GLU A 22 -5.01 -4.65 -17.36
CA GLU A 22 -4.91 -3.37 -16.66
C GLU A 22 -4.46 -3.56 -15.21
N ILE A 23 -5.02 -4.55 -14.51
CA ILE A 23 -4.61 -4.90 -13.15
C ILE A 23 -3.12 -5.22 -13.10
N GLY A 24 -2.64 -6.09 -14.00
CA GLY A 24 -1.22 -6.44 -14.09
C GLY A 24 -0.34 -5.21 -14.31
N CYS A 25 -0.70 -4.36 -15.27
CA CYS A 25 0.05 -3.15 -15.59
C CYS A 25 0.12 -2.18 -14.40
N VAL A 26 -1.00 -1.94 -13.73
CA VAL A 26 -1.09 -1.06 -12.55
C VAL A 26 -0.22 -1.58 -11.41
N LEU A 27 -0.33 -2.87 -11.08
CA LEU A 27 0.42 -3.46 -9.97
C LEU A 27 1.93 -3.48 -10.24
N SER A 28 2.32 -3.79 -11.48
CA SER A 28 3.72 -3.73 -11.90
C SER A 28 4.26 -2.30 -11.83
N ALA A 29 3.54 -1.31 -12.37
CA ALA A 29 3.95 0.08 -12.32
C ALA A 29 4.04 0.62 -10.88
N ALA A 30 3.07 0.27 -10.03
CA ALA A 30 3.05 0.66 -8.61
C ALA A 30 4.19 0.06 -7.78
N SER A 31 4.85 -0.99 -8.26
CA SER A 31 6.02 -1.59 -7.58
C SER A 31 7.21 -0.62 -7.52
N ILE A 32 7.23 0.44 -8.34
CA ILE A 32 8.23 1.52 -8.24
C ILE A 32 8.22 2.18 -6.86
N GLY A 33 7.08 2.18 -6.17
CA GLY A 33 6.92 2.70 -4.82
C GLY A 33 7.84 2.03 -3.80
N LEU A 34 8.17 0.74 -4.00
CA LEU A 34 9.09 0.01 -3.13
C LEU A 34 10.49 0.67 -3.13
N PHE A 35 10.98 1.05 -4.31
CA PHE A 35 12.27 1.74 -4.47
C PHE A 35 12.23 3.18 -3.96
N GLY A 36 11.07 3.84 -4.02
CA GLY A 36 10.87 5.18 -3.47
C GLY A 36 11.13 5.28 -1.96
N SER A 37 11.00 4.17 -1.22
CA SER A 37 11.25 4.14 0.22
C SER A 37 12.75 4.25 0.59
N LEU A 38 13.65 3.76 -0.26
CA LEU A 38 15.09 3.68 0.01
C LEU A 38 15.77 5.06 0.24
N PRO A 39 15.64 6.04 -0.67
CA PRO A 39 16.29 7.34 -0.47
C PRO A 39 15.71 8.11 0.73
N LEU A 40 14.51 7.77 1.18
CA LEU A 40 13.86 8.43 2.32
C LEU A 40 14.37 7.90 3.67
N GLN A 41 14.82 6.65 3.76
CA GLN A 41 15.16 6.01 5.04
C GLN A 41 16.30 6.71 5.78
N ALA A 42 17.43 6.93 5.11
CA ALA A 42 18.62 7.54 5.72
C ALA A 42 18.35 8.96 6.26
N PRO A 43 17.83 9.92 5.47
CA PRO A 43 17.57 11.27 5.97
C PRO A 43 16.50 11.29 7.07
N LEU A 44 15.46 10.46 6.97
CA LEU A 44 14.44 10.37 8.02
C LEU A 44 15.03 9.85 9.34
N THR A 45 15.83 8.78 9.28
CA THR A 45 16.44 8.18 10.48
C THR A 45 17.44 9.13 11.13
N GLN A 46 18.28 9.82 10.34
CA GLN A 46 19.33 10.69 10.86
C GLN A 46 18.81 12.05 11.36
N ARG A 47 17.80 12.64 10.68
CA ARG A 47 17.32 14.00 11.00
C ARG A 47 16.09 14.01 11.90
N VAL A 48 15.18 13.07 11.71
CA VAL A 48 13.88 13.04 12.42
C VAL A 48 13.88 11.99 13.54
N GLY A 49 14.65 10.91 13.36
CA GLY A 49 14.76 9.79 14.29
C GLY A 49 13.75 8.68 13.99
N THR A 50 14.20 7.42 14.12
CA THR A 50 13.47 6.21 13.71
C THR A 50 12.04 6.16 14.22
N ARG A 51 11.82 6.43 15.52
CA ARG A 51 10.49 6.35 16.15
C ARG A 51 9.51 7.36 15.56
N ARG A 52 9.93 8.61 15.34
CA ARG A 52 9.09 9.66 14.76
C ARG A 52 8.83 9.38 13.29
N SER A 53 9.85 8.96 12.53
CA SER A 53 9.70 8.57 11.13
C SER A 53 8.73 7.41 10.94
N LEU A 54 8.77 6.42 11.83
CA LEU A 54 7.82 5.30 11.83
C LEU A 54 6.38 5.77 12.09
N ALA A 55 6.18 6.66 13.08
CA ALA A 55 4.87 7.23 13.36
C ALA A 55 4.32 8.01 12.14
N TRP A 56 5.15 8.84 11.51
CA TRP A 56 4.78 9.57 10.30
C TRP A 56 4.46 8.65 9.12
N ALA A 57 5.26 7.61 8.90
CA ALA A 57 5.02 6.64 7.84
C ALA A 57 3.64 5.97 7.99
N ASN A 58 3.31 5.51 9.20
CA ASN A 58 2.02 4.89 9.50
C ASN A 58 0.86 5.91 9.43
N PHE A 59 1.08 7.13 9.92
CA PHE A 59 0.09 8.19 9.87
C PHE A 59 -0.25 8.60 8.43
N LEU A 60 0.75 8.73 7.55
CA LEU A 60 0.57 9.05 6.13
C LEU A 60 0.00 7.88 5.33
N LEU A 61 0.23 6.64 5.76
CA LEU A 61 -0.32 5.46 5.10
C LEU A 61 -1.86 5.41 5.19
N LEU A 62 -2.44 5.85 6.31
CA LEU A 62 -3.90 5.87 6.52
C LEU A 62 -4.67 6.70 5.47
N PRO A 63 -4.39 8.01 5.25
CA PRO A 63 -5.10 8.80 4.25
C PRO A 63 -4.85 8.28 2.83
N VAL A 64 -3.70 7.68 2.54
CA VAL A 64 -3.45 7.07 1.22
C VAL A 64 -4.36 5.87 0.98
N PHE A 65 -4.62 5.03 2.00
CA PHE A 65 -5.62 3.97 1.88
C PHE A 65 -7.04 4.51 1.66
N LEU A 66 -7.37 5.69 2.22
CA LEU A 66 -8.66 6.35 1.99
C LEU A 66 -8.82 6.91 0.56
N LEU A 67 -7.73 7.02 -0.22
CA LEU A 67 -7.83 7.41 -1.64
C LEU A 67 -8.41 6.29 -2.52
N LEU A 68 -8.29 5.02 -2.11
CA LEU A 68 -8.82 3.89 -2.89
C LEU A 68 -10.34 3.98 -3.18
N PRO A 69 -11.23 4.22 -2.19
CA PRO A 69 -12.65 4.41 -2.48
C PRO A 69 -12.91 5.67 -3.31
N ALA A 70 -12.15 6.75 -3.13
CA ALA A 70 -12.27 7.95 -3.96
C ALA A 70 -11.93 7.68 -5.43
N LEU A 71 -10.93 6.85 -5.70
CA LEU A 71 -10.59 6.41 -7.05
C LEU A 71 -11.66 5.50 -7.67
N ALA A 72 -12.32 4.66 -6.88
CA ALA A 72 -13.47 3.88 -7.36
C ALA A 72 -14.62 4.80 -7.82
N LEU A 73 -14.91 5.86 -7.06
CA LEU A 73 -15.89 6.90 -7.47
C LEU A 73 -15.45 7.65 -8.73
N LEU A 74 -14.18 8.03 -8.81
CA LEU A 74 -13.62 8.71 -9.99
C LEU A 74 -13.71 7.83 -11.24
N ARG A 75 -13.43 6.52 -11.11
CA ARG A 75 -13.57 5.55 -12.20
C ARG A 75 -15.03 5.45 -12.67
N ARG A 76 -15.99 5.36 -11.74
CA ARG A 76 -17.42 5.35 -12.08
C ARG A 76 -17.82 6.61 -12.86
N TYR A 77 -17.37 7.78 -12.41
CA TYR A 77 -17.61 9.03 -13.14
C TYR A 77 -16.97 9.04 -14.51
N SER A 78 -15.75 8.52 -14.67
CA SER A 78 -15.04 8.47 -15.96
C SER A 78 -15.74 7.65 -17.04
N LEU A 79 -16.62 6.74 -16.64
CA LEU A 79 -17.38 5.86 -17.54
C LEU A 79 -18.77 6.44 -17.88
N SER A 80 -19.15 7.56 -17.28
CA SER A 80 -20.39 8.27 -17.60
C SER A 80 -20.30 8.88 -19.01
N PRO A 81 -21.37 8.86 -19.82
CA PRO A 81 -21.40 9.53 -21.13
C PRO A 81 -21.10 11.03 -21.07
N ALA A 82 -21.31 11.65 -19.90
CA ALA A 82 -21.04 13.07 -19.65
C ALA A 82 -19.60 13.36 -19.19
N ALA A 83 -18.75 12.34 -19.06
CA ALA A 83 -17.39 12.51 -18.55
C ALA A 83 -16.50 13.23 -19.56
N SER A 84 -15.68 14.17 -19.09
CA SER A 84 -14.65 14.77 -19.93
C SER A 84 -13.53 13.76 -20.22
N PRO A 85 -12.89 13.82 -21.41
CA PRO A 85 -11.75 12.96 -21.74
C PRO A 85 -10.60 13.08 -20.73
N ALA A 86 -10.44 14.26 -20.12
CA ALA A 86 -9.43 14.51 -19.10
C ALA A 86 -9.65 13.67 -17.83
N VAL A 87 -10.91 13.47 -17.41
CA VAL A 87 -11.24 12.62 -16.25
C VAL A 87 -10.92 11.16 -16.54
N ALA A 88 -11.17 10.68 -17.75
CA ALA A 88 -10.79 9.31 -18.14
C ALA A 88 -9.27 9.12 -18.16
N ALA A 89 -8.52 10.13 -18.62
CA ALA A 89 -7.06 10.08 -18.70
C ALA A 89 -6.36 10.03 -17.33
N ILE A 90 -6.94 10.62 -16.27
CA ILE A 90 -6.28 10.73 -14.96
C ILE A 90 -6.48 9.51 -14.06
N VAL A 91 -7.52 8.69 -14.28
CA VAL A 91 -7.86 7.56 -13.39
C VAL A 91 -6.70 6.57 -13.26
N PHE A 92 -6.09 6.19 -14.38
CA PHE A 92 -5.03 5.18 -14.39
C PHE A 92 -3.73 5.68 -13.71
N PRO A 93 -3.19 6.88 -14.06
CA PRO A 93 -2.09 7.48 -13.31
C PRO A 93 -2.38 7.64 -11.81
N ALA A 94 -3.59 8.09 -11.45
CA ALA A 94 -3.95 8.28 -10.05
C ALA A 94 -3.98 6.96 -9.26
N LEU A 95 -4.41 5.87 -9.90
CA LEU A 95 -4.36 4.52 -9.33
C LEU A 95 -2.93 4.03 -9.13
N VAL A 96 -2.07 4.20 -10.13
CA VAL A 96 -0.64 3.85 -10.03
C VAL A 96 0.05 4.62 -8.92
N VAL A 97 -0.15 5.94 -8.85
CA VAL A 97 0.43 6.80 -7.81
C VAL A 97 -0.05 6.40 -6.43
N THR A 98 -1.36 6.16 -6.26
CA THR A 98 -1.92 5.76 -4.96
C THR A 98 -1.33 4.44 -4.48
N LEU A 99 -1.27 3.43 -5.35
CA LEU A 99 -0.69 2.13 -5.00
C LEU A 99 0.83 2.22 -4.79
N ALA A 100 1.53 3.06 -5.54
CA ALA A 100 2.95 3.33 -5.32
C ALA A 100 3.20 3.99 -3.96
N LEU A 101 2.35 4.93 -3.53
CA LEU A 101 2.43 5.53 -2.20
C LEU A 101 2.14 4.52 -1.09
N ILE A 102 1.14 3.64 -1.27
CA ILE A 102 0.87 2.54 -0.32
C ILE A 102 2.11 1.65 -0.18
N ASN A 103 2.70 1.23 -1.30
CA ASN A 103 3.92 0.44 -1.31
C ASN A 103 5.09 1.19 -0.64
N CYS A 104 5.28 2.46 -0.97
CA CYS A 104 6.36 3.29 -0.43
C CYS A 104 6.27 3.44 1.09
N PHE A 105 5.14 3.94 1.62
CA PHE A 105 4.96 4.15 3.05
C PHE A 105 4.85 2.83 3.83
N GLY A 106 4.24 1.80 3.24
CA GLY A 106 4.19 0.47 3.82
C GLY A 106 5.58 -0.15 3.98
N THR A 107 6.42 -0.09 2.95
CA THR A 107 7.81 -0.56 3.02
C THR A 107 8.64 0.29 3.97
N LEU A 108 8.48 1.61 3.94
CA LEU A 108 9.16 2.52 4.86
C LEU A 108 8.83 2.17 6.33
N GLY A 109 7.54 2.00 6.66
CA GLY A 109 7.10 1.60 7.99
C GLY A 109 7.63 0.23 8.40
N PHE A 110 7.63 -0.74 7.49
CA PHE A 110 8.19 -2.07 7.75
C PHE A 110 9.69 -2.01 8.06
N THR A 111 10.48 -1.30 7.26
CA THR A 111 11.94 -1.21 7.47
C THR A 111 12.28 -0.43 8.72
N LEU A 112 11.65 0.73 8.96
CA LEU A 112 11.87 1.52 10.19
C LEU A 112 11.46 0.76 11.45
N GLY A 113 10.39 -0.05 11.38
CA GLY A 113 9.99 -0.95 12.44
C GLY A 113 11.08 -1.98 12.78
N ASN A 114 11.65 -2.62 11.76
CA ASN A 114 12.76 -3.56 11.95
C ASN A 114 14.01 -2.89 12.54
N VAL A 115 14.37 -1.68 12.09
CA VAL A 115 15.48 -0.91 12.66
C VAL A 115 15.24 -0.63 14.14
N LEU A 116 14.02 -0.17 14.50
CA LEU A 116 13.68 0.13 15.89
C LEU A 116 13.72 -1.11 16.79
N VAL A 117 13.20 -2.24 16.31
CA VAL A 117 13.26 -3.53 17.02
C VAL A 117 14.71 -3.95 17.23
N ASN A 118 15.53 -3.92 16.18
CA ASN A 118 16.94 -4.32 16.26
C ASN A 118 17.74 -3.43 17.21
N SER A 119 17.48 -2.12 17.24
CA SER A 119 18.12 -1.20 18.19
C SER A 119 17.70 -1.41 19.65
N SER A 120 16.62 -2.17 19.90
CA SER A 120 16.08 -2.41 21.25
C SER A 120 16.46 -3.77 21.82
N VAL A 121 17.23 -4.58 21.10
CA VAL A 121 17.49 -5.99 21.43
C VAL A 121 19.01 -6.22 21.61
N PRO A 122 19.44 -6.95 22.66
CA PRO A 122 20.84 -7.32 22.82
C PRO A 122 21.35 -8.18 21.65
N PRO A 123 22.63 -8.06 21.25
CA PRO A 123 23.17 -8.79 20.10
C PRO A 123 22.97 -10.31 20.14
N SER A 124 22.99 -10.92 21.33
CA SER A 124 22.81 -12.37 21.52
C SER A 124 21.41 -12.87 21.18
N GLN A 125 20.40 -12.00 21.12
CA GLN A 125 19.00 -12.35 20.87
C GLN A 125 18.47 -11.88 19.51
N LEU A 126 19.30 -11.16 18.72
CA LEU A 126 18.86 -10.55 17.46
C LEU A 126 18.28 -11.58 16.47
N ALA A 127 18.91 -12.74 16.33
CA ALA A 127 18.45 -13.77 15.41
C ALA A 127 17.07 -14.31 15.82
N MET A 128 16.86 -14.56 17.12
CA MET A 128 15.60 -15.06 17.65
C MET A 128 14.46 -14.04 17.46
N ILE A 129 14.70 -12.77 17.82
CA ILE A 129 13.68 -11.71 17.71
C ILE A 129 13.34 -11.42 16.25
N ASN A 130 14.33 -11.41 15.34
CA ASN A 130 14.06 -11.24 13.91
C ASN A 130 13.26 -12.42 13.35
N GLY A 131 13.64 -13.66 13.69
CA GLY A 131 12.90 -14.86 13.26
C GLY A 131 11.43 -14.83 13.72
N PHE A 132 11.20 -14.48 14.98
CA PHE A 132 9.85 -14.32 15.53
C PHE A 132 9.06 -13.21 14.82
N SER A 133 9.67 -12.03 14.65
CA SER A 133 9.04 -10.87 13.99
C SER A 133 8.67 -11.15 12.52
N GLN A 134 9.55 -11.85 11.79
CA GLN A 134 9.28 -12.25 10.41
C GLN A 134 8.21 -13.34 10.32
N SER A 135 8.15 -14.26 11.28
CA SER A 135 7.09 -15.27 11.36
C SER A 135 5.72 -14.63 11.57
N LEU A 136 5.61 -13.67 12.51
CA LEU A 136 4.38 -12.90 12.72
C LEU A 136 4.01 -12.07 11.48
N SER A 137 5.00 -11.48 10.81
CA SER A 137 4.81 -10.73 9.56
C SER A 137 4.33 -11.62 8.42
N ALA A 138 4.83 -12.86 8.33
CA ALA A 138 4.38 -13.85 7.36
C ALA A 138 2.94 -14.29 7.65
N LEU A 139 2.62 -14.54 8.93
CA LEU A 139 1.26 -14.85 9.38
C LEU A 139 0.29 -13.75 9.00
N ALA A 140 0.60 -12.49 9.33
CA ALA A 140 -0.21 -11.34 8.98
C ALA A 140 -0.42 -11.22 7.46
N ARG A 141 0.63 -11.41 6.66
CA ARG A 141 0.52 -11.41 5.18
C ARG A 141 -0.30 -12.58 4.63
N GLY A 142 -0.31 -13.73 5.31
CA GLY A 142 -1.14 -14.88 4.97
C GLY A 142 -2.63 -14.65 5.28
N PHE A 143 -2.95 -14.00 6.40
CA PHE A 143 -4.33 -13.70 6.79
C PHE A 143 -4.91 -12.44 6.13
N ALA A 144 -4.07 -11.49 5.73
CA ALA A 144 -4.52 -10.22 5.15
C ALA A 144 -5.40 -10.34 3.89
N PRO A 145 -5.19 -11.32 2.97
CA PRO A 145 -6.11 -11.58 1.86
C PRO A 145 -7.45 -12.12 2.31
N ILE A 146 -7.50 -12.97 3.34
CA ILE A 146 -8.74 -13.55 3.87
C ILE A 146 -9.60 -12.44 4.46
N VAL A 147 -9.03 -11.67 5.40
CA VAL A 147 -9.74 -10.56 6.04
C VAL A 147 -10.12 -9.49 5.01
N GLY A 148 -9.20 -9.13 4.11
CA GLY A 148 -9.47 -8.16 3.05
C GLY A 148 -10.54 -8.63 2.06
N GLY A 149 -10.57 -9.93 1.75
CA GLY A 149 -11.59 -10.54 0.91
C GLY A 149 -12.96 -10.49 1.57
N LEU A 150 -13.06 -10.86 2.85
CA LEU A 150 -14.31 -10.77 3.62
C LEU A 150 -14.87 -9.35 3.66
N ILE A 151 -14.02 -8.33 3.82
CA ILE A 151 -14.47 -6.93 3.86
C ILE A 151 -15.01 -6.47 2.49
N VAL A 152 -14.42 -6.94 1.39
CA VAL A 152 -14.77 -6.50 0.02
C VAL A 152 -15.85 -7.38 -0.62
N SER A 153 -16.10 -8.57 -0.07
CA SER A 153 -17.09 -9.53 -0.59
C SER A 153 -18.46 -9.43 0.09
N ILE A 154 -18.61 -8.54 1.07
CA ILE A 154 -19.91 -8.13 1.67
C ILE A 154 -20.45 -6.96 0.85
#